data_AF-A0A0A1M5I1-F1
#
_entry.id   AF-A0A0A1M5I1-F1
#
_cell.length_a   1.000
_cell.length_b   1.000
_cell.length_c   1.000
_cell.angle_alpha   90.00
_cell.angle_beta   90.00
_cell.angle_gamma   90.00
#
_symmetry.space_group_name_H-M   'P 1'
#
loop_
_entity.id
_entity.type
_entity.pdbx_description
1 polymer ?
#
loop_
_entity_poly.entity_id
_entity_poly.type
_entity_poly.pdbx_seq_one_letter_code
_entity_poly.pdbx_strand_id
1 'polypeptide(L)'
;MRKSTQIFALFLFLFVVLPGTADAQSNSFQKDLENYLTEISEVRGFTVTKEDITFSLSLYDFYLEDFDTVTDLKDFLGEVIHQDGNNLKQIYSDYNIDQSTLRATLAEFGETLEDYIFLDDLYMNTDYYLYNLTPREPDFDQKLADYLAEATAIRGFQVTPDHVENALALYGSELNDFKTVDELSDFLGEIIHKDLSNVGPYFEMATEDVLQLISDNGLDIHSYVFLDDLFNDLDGEIIWEEDFFDLSFFMEEFDLTEDELLRLEEHIRSIPDITSDETIARMLNLAERMMAFSDFEKATELTPGQVTELLSIFHELIDIFQFHVEFVLVTDEGEEPITLQTLFSLTKLENTDLKANIYNLQGDFLADLIISGEIVDADTIIDTGNAIQKEAGTSGNRGDFLCEGISKNSGS
;
A
#
# COMPACT_ATOMS: atom_id res chain seq x y z
N MET A 1 -7.18 -18.08 -4.48
CA MET A 1 -5.71 -18.17 -4.34
C MET A 1 -5.19 -17.02 -3.48
N ARG A 2 -5.53 -15.76 -3.78
CA ARG A 2 -5.25 -14.56 -2.97
C ARG A 2 -5.52 -14.67 -1.46
N LYS A 3 -6.65 -15.25 -1.02
CA LYS A 3 -6.94 -15.43 0.42
C LYS A 3 -5.96 -16.36 1.14
N SER A 4 -5.37 -17.35 0.45
CA SER A 4 -4.38 -18.25 1.06
C SER A 4 -3.01 -17.58 1.18
N THR A 5 -2.63 -16.77 0.18
CA THR A 5 -1.41 -15.96 0.19
C THR A 5 -1.51 -14.82 1.22
N GLN A 6 -2.68 -14.20 1.37
CA GLN A 6 -2.97 -13.25 2.45
C GLN A 6 -2.88 -13.90 3.83
N ILE A 7 -3.30 -15.16 3.97
CA ILE A 7 -3.17 -15.89 5.24
C ILE A 7 -1.73 -16.33 5.52
N PHE A 8 -0.95 -16.64 4.48
CA PHE A 8 0.48 -16.86 4.61
C PHE A 8 1.22 -15.58 4.99
N ALA A 9 0.86 -14.44 4.38
CA ALA A 9 1.34 -13.13 4.78
C ALA A 9 0.97 -12.80 6.24
N LEU A 10 -0.28 -13.04 6.63
CA LEU A 10 -0.77 -12.91 8.01
C LEU A 10 0.01 -13.79 8.99
N PHE A 11 0.35 -15.02 8.60
CA PHE A 11 1.19 -15.91 9.40
C PHE A 11 2.61 -15.35 9.55
N LEU A 12 3.18 -14.84 8.47
CA LEU A 12 4.49 -14.22 8.48
C LEU A 12 4.49 -12.93 9.33
N PHE A 13 3.44 -12.11 9.28
CA PHE A 13 3.25 -10.95 10.17
C PHE A 13 3.21 -11.29 11.67
N LEU A 14 2.96 -12.55 12.06
CA LEU A 14 3.11 -13.01 13.46
C LEU A 14 4.55 -12.98 13.96
N PHE A 15 5.50 -12.92 13.04
CA PHE A 15 6.93 -12.85 13.32
C PHE A 15 7.51 -11.47 12.94
N VAL A 16 6.82 -10.59 12.22
CA VAL A 16 7.44 -9.32 11.72
C VAL A 16 7.76 -8.29 12.80
N VAL A 17 7.18 -8.37 13.99
CA VAL A 17 7.31 -7.22 14.89
C VAL A 17 8.60 -7.30 15.69
N LEU A 18 9.54 -6.44 15.31
CA LEU A 18 10.61 -5.98 16.17
C LEU A 18 10.71 -4.45 16.18
N PRO A 19 10.99 -3.85 17.35
CA PRO A 19 10.99 -2.42 17.54
C PRO A 19 12.22 -1.74 16.92
N GLY A 20 11.97 -0.69 16.13
CA GLY A 20 12.84 0.48 16.08
C GLY A 20 12.49 1.38 17.27
N THR A 21 13.50 1.90 17.96
CA THR A 21 13.36 2.72 19.18
C THR A 21 12.29 3.81 19.05
N ALA A 22 11.22 3.72 19.83
CA ALA A 22 10.30 4.83 20.06
C ALA A 22 11.04 5.96 20.80
N ASP A 23 11.57 6.92 20.05
CA ASP A 23 12.09 8.15 20.63
C ASP A 23 10.94 8.99 21.17
N ALA A 24 11.20 9.72 22.25
CA ALA A 24 10.26 10.60 22.95
C ALA A 24 9.88 11.85 22.12
N GLN A 25 9.23 11.65 20.98
CA GLN A 25 9.10 12.62 19.89
C GLN A 25 7.91 13.58 20.01
N SER A 26 6.90 13.25 20.82
CA SER A 26 5.65 14.04 20.84
C SER A 26 5.80 15.47 21.38
N ASN A 27 6.88 15.80 22.10
CA ASN A 27 7.10 17.14 22.69
C ASN A 27 8.11 18.02 21.93
N SER A 28 8.99 17.46 21.10
CA SER A 28 9.92 18.24 20.26
C SER A 28 9.23 18.74 18.99
N PHE A 29 8.43 17.88 18.34
CA PHE A 29 7.78 18.18 17.07
C PHE A 29 6.95 19.46 17.10
N GLN A 30 6.10 19.65 18.12
CA GLN A 30 5.26 20.85 18.22
C GLN A 30 6.09 22.14 18.30
N LYS A 31 7.15 22.13 19.12
CA LYS A 31 8.02 23.30 19.28
C LYS A 31 8.82 23.58 18.01
N ASP A 32 9.30 22.53 17.36
CA ASP A 32 10.04 22.65 16.11
C ASP A 32 9.12 23.13 14.97
N LEU A 33 7.84 22.74 14.99
CA LEU A 33 6.82 23.22 14.06
C LEU A 33 6.53 24.71 14.29
N GLU A 34 6.39 25.17 15.53
CA GLU A 34 6.23 26.60 15.83
C GLU A 34 7.43 27.44 15.35
N ASN A 35 8.65 26.92 15.50
CA ASN A 35 9.86 27.57 14.99
C ASN A 35 9.85 27.60 13.45
N TYR A 36 9.47 26.50 12.81
CA TYR A 36 9.37 26.41 11.37
C TYR A 36 8.33 27.37 10.79
N LEU A 37 7.12 27.44 11.37
CA LEU A 37 6.08 28.37 10.96
C LEU A 37 6.57 29.84 11.06
N THR A 38 7.35 30.16 12.10
CA THR A 38 7.96 31.49 12.23
C THR A 38 8.98 31.75 11.13
N GLU A 39 9.87 30.79 10.88
CA GLU A 39 10.90 30.85 9.83
C GLU A 39 10.26 31.10 8.45
N ILE A 40 9.30 30.28 8.05
CA ILE A 40 8.68 30.38 6.72
C ILE A 40 7.77 31.61 6.59
N SER A 41 7.19 32.10 7.70
CA SER A 41 6.46 33.38 7.70
C SER A 41 7.37 34.55 7.33
N GLU A 42 8.60 34.56 7.84
CA GLU A 42 9.59 35.59 7.49
C GLU A 42 9.99 35.50 6.00
N VAL A 43 10.20 34.29 5.50
CA VAL A 43 10.54 34.04 4.08
C VAL A 43 9.40 34.46 3.15
N ARG A 44 8.17 34.07 3.48
CA ARG A 44 6.97 34.30 2.67
C ARG A 44 6.48 35.75 2.71
N GLY A 45 6.78 36.45 3.80
CA GLY A 45 6.40 37.85 4.01
C GLY A 45 5.00 38.08 4.58
N PHE A 46 4.32 37.01 5.01
CA PHE A 46 3.08 37.03 5.77
C PHE A 46 3.03 35.87 6.76
N THR A 47 2.08 35.90 7.70
CA THR A 47 1.96 34.83 8.71
C THR A 47 1.47 33.54 8.08
N VAL A 48 2.32 32.50 8.16
CA VAL A 48 1.99 31.13 7.83
C VAL A 48 1.57 30.40 9.10
N THR A 49 0.48 29.66 9.02
CA THR A 49 -0.19 28.99 10.12
C THR A 49 -0.13 27.47 9.97
N LYS A 50 -0.53 26.76 11.02
CA LYS A 50 -0.63 25.29 10.96
C LYS A 50 -1.68 24.86 9.93
N GLU A 51 -2.73 25.64 9.77
CA GLU A 51 -3.79 25.41 8.80
C GLU A 51 -3.26 25.48 7.36
N ASP A 52 -2.33 26.40 7.06
CA ASP A 52 -1.71 26.50 5.73
C ASP A 52 -0.84 25.27 5.40
N ILE A 53 -0.10 24.75 6.39
CA ILE A 53 0.65 23.50 6.25
C ILE A 53 -0.29 22.32 6.03
N THR A 54 -1.35 22.24 6.82
CA THR A 54 -2.34 21.16 6.73
C THR A 54 -3.03 21.18 5.36
N PHE A 55 -3.33 22.37 4.84
CA PHE A 55 -3.87 22.53 3.49
C PHE A 55 -2.87 22.01 2.45
N SER A 56 -1.61 22.42 2.53
CA SER A 56 -0.57 21.99 1.58
C SER A 56 -0.41 20.46 1.58
N LEU A 57 -0.36 19.82 2.75
CA LEU A 57 -0.29 18.36 2.88
C LEU A 57 -1.53 17.65 2.30
N SER A 58 -2.71 18.23 2.47
CA SER A 58 -3.96 17.66 1.95
C SER A 58 -4.02 17.58 0.42
N LEU A 59 -3.21 18.38 -0.30
CA LEU A 59 -3.06 18.25 -1.76
C LEU A 59 -2.43 16.92 -2.19
N TYR A 60 -1.73 16.25 -1.27
CA TYR A 60 -1.01 15.00 -1.51
C TYR A 60 -1.57 13.83 -0.68
N ASP A 61 -2.73 14.01 -0.04
CA ASP A 61 -3.33 13.04 0.91
C ASP A 61 -2.45 12.71 2.13
N PHE A 62 -1.60 13.65 2.56
CA PHE A 62 -0.79 13.52 3.78
C PHE A 62 -1.36 14.33 4.96
N TYR A 63 -0.99 13.90 6.16
CA TYR A 63 -1.30 14.55 7.42
C TYR A 63 -0.02 14.84 8.21
N LEU A 64 -0.09 15.75 9.19
CA LEU A 64 1.07 16.08 10.00
C LEU A 64 1.58 14.89 10.83
N GLU A 65 0.66 13.99 11.17
CA GLU A 65 0.92 12.77 11.92
C GLU A 65 1.73 11.72 11.12
N ASP A 66 1.85 11.89 9.80
CA ASP A 66 2.63 10.99 8.93
C ASP A 66 4.14 11.31 8.94
N PHE A 67 4.56 12.35 9.67
CA PHE A 67 5.95 12.79 9.73
C PHE A 67 6.53 12.62 11.13
N ASP A 68 7.64 11.91 11.22
CA ASP A 68 8.38 11.73 12.47
C ASP A 68 8.96 13.08 12.94
N THR A 69 9.67 13.79 12.07
CA THR A 69 10.29 15.08 12.41
C THR A 69 9.83 16.24 11.53
N VAL A 70 9.99 17.47 12.05
CA VAL A 70 9.78 18.69 11.25
C VAL A 70 10.81 18.81 10.12
N THR A 71 11.96 18.14 10.22
CA THR A 71 12.91 18.05 9.11
C THR A 71 12.33 17.24 7.95
N ASP A 72 11.71 16.09 8.25
CA ASP A 72 11.09 15.25 7.23
C ASP A 72 9.90 15.98 6.58
N LEU A 73 9.09 16.68 7.39
CA LEU A 73 8.02 17.55 6.90
C LEU A 73 8.54 18.66 5.99
N LYS A 74 9.66 19.31 6.36
CA LYS A 74 10.31 20.36 5.56
C LYS A 74 10.78 19.84 4.21
N ASP A 75 11.43 18.68 4.21
CA ASP A 75 11.97 18.07 3.00
C ASP A 75 10.84 17.65 2.06
N PHE A 76 9.70 17.20 2.60
CA PHE A 76 8.50 16.87 1.83
C PHE A 76 7.80 18.11 1.24
N LEU A 77 7.56 19.14 2.05
CA LEU A 77 6.88 20.37 1.61
C LEU A 77 7.70 21.21 0.64
N GLY A 78 9.02 21.01 0.62
CA GLY A 78 9.91 21.66 -0.32
C GLY A 78 10.17 23.14 -0.04
N GLU A 79 10.56 23.86 -1.09
CA GLU A 79 11.05 25.23 -0.98
C GLU A 79 9.90 26.24 -0.80
N VAL A 80 10.03 27.14 0.17
CA VAL A 80 9.05 28.21 0.44
C VAL A 80 9.16 29.32 -0.61
N ILE A 81 8.04 29.82 -1.12
CA ILE A 81 8.00 30.96 -2.02
C ILE A 81 8.55 32.21 -1.30
N HIS A 82 9.56 32.84 -1.88
CA HIS A 82 10.13 34.06 -1.31
C HIS A 82 9.20 35.26 -1.52
N GLN A 83 9.14 36.17 -0.53
CA GLN A 83 8.33 37.39 -0.60
C GLN A 83 8.60 38.24 -1.85
N ASP A 84 9.85 38.30 -2.30
CA ASP A 84 10.27 39.05 -3.49
C ASP A 84 10.07 38.26 -4.81
N GLY A 85 9.64 36.99 -4.72
CA GLY A 85 9.44 36.07 -5.83
C GLY A 85 10.73 35.66 -6.54
N ASN A 86 11.90 35.83 -5.93
CA ASN A 86 13.18 35.63 -6.63
C ASN A 86 13.44 34.15 -7.01
N ASN A 87 12.75 33.21 -6.35
CA ASN A 87 12.82 31.77 -6.57
C ASN A 87 11.74 31.26 -7.56
N LEU A 88 10.88 32.13 -8.08
CA LEU A 88 9.87 31.76 -9.11
C LEU A 88 10.45 31.61 -10.53
N LYS A 89 11.76 31.81 -10.71
CA LYS A 89 12.40 31.80 -12.03
C LYS A 89 12.30 30.47 -12.75
N GLN A 90 12.27 29.37 -12.00
CA GLN A 90 12.17 28.03 -12.58
C GLN A 90 10.80 27.83 -13.21
N ILE A 91 9.71 28.13 -12.50
CA ILE A 91 8.33 28.10 -13.04
C ILE A 91 8.22 28.93 -14.32
N TYR A 92 8.79 30.13 -14.33
CA TYR A 92 8.79 30.98 -15.53
C TYR A 92 9.53 30.35 -16.72
N SER A 93 10.65 29.69 -16.44
CA SER A 93 11.47 29.03 -17.46
C SER A 93 10.77 27.79 -18.02
N ASP A 94 10.26 26.93 -17.16
CA ASP A 94 9.70 25.62 -17.51
C ASP A 94 8.42 25.79 -18.35
N TYR A 95 7.55 26.71 -17.95
CA TYR A 95 6.31 27.01 -18.67
C TYR A 95 6.45 28.10 -19.72
N ASN A 96 7.64 28.69 -19.87
CA ASN A 96 7.89 29.83 -20.77
C ASN A 96 6.88 30.98 -20.55
N ILE A 97 6.58 31.29 -19.28
CA ILE A 97 5.68 32.35 -18.86
C ILE A 97 6.45 33.45 -18.11
N ASP A 98 5.84 34.62 -17.94
CA ASP A 98 6.34 35.65 -17.03
C ASP A 98 5.46 35.79 -15.78
N GLN A 99 5.88 36.64 -14.84
CA GLN A 99 5.13 36.89 -13.62
C GLN A 99 3.70 37.41 -13.87
N SER A 100 3.52 38.21 -14.94
CA SER A 100 2.20 38.75 -15.29
C SER A 100 1.27 37.63 -15.77
N THR A 101 1.81 36.69 -16.55
CA THR A 101 1.10 35.54 -17.08
C THR A 101 0.76 34.58 -15.95
N LEU A 102 1.70 34.25 -15.06
CA LEU A 102 1.42 33.41 -13.88
C LEU A 102 0.26 33.98 -13.05
N ARG A 103 0.31 35.27 -12.71
CA ARG A 103 -0.76 35.92 -11.93
C ARG A 103 -2.09 35.95 -12.68
N ALA A 104 -2.08 36.10 -14.00
CA ALA A 104 -3.30 36.03 -14.79
C ALA A 104 -3.88 34.61 -14.80
N THR A 105 -3.03 33.59 -14.96
CA THR A 105 -3.41 32.18 -14.89
C THR A 105 -4.09 31.87 -13.56
N LEU A 106 -3.45 32.17 -12.42
CA LEU A 106 -4.06 31.96 -11.09
C LEU A 106 -5.41 32.69 -10.95
N ALA A 107 -5.50 33.92 -11.45
CA ALA A 107 -6.71 34.72 -11.34
C ALA A 107 -7.91 34.15 -12.13
N GLU A 108 -7.68 33.44 -13.25
CA GLU A 108 -8.74 32.73 -13.97
C GLU A 108 -9.37 31.60 -13.12
N PHE A 109 -8.59 31.04 -12.19
CA PHE A 109 -9.04 30.02 -11.23
C PHE A 109 -9.47 30.61 -9.88
N GLY A 110 -9.52 31.95 -9.76
CA GLY A 110 -9.96 32.64 -8.55
C GLY A 110 -8.90 32.72 -7.45
N GLU A 111 -7.64 32.46 -7.80
CA GLU A 111 -6.52 32.38 -6.88
C GLU A 111 -5.50 33.48 -7.11
N THR A 112 -4.61 33.61 -6.14
CA THR A 112 -3.51 34.56 -6.09
C THR A 112 -2.23 33.85 -5.68
N LEU A 113 -1.08 34.50 -5.90
CA LEU A 113 0.20 33.95 -5.45
C LEU A 113 0.21 33.77 -3.93
N GLU A 114 -0.53 34.60 -3.21
CA GLU A 114 -0.66 34.63 -1.77
C GLU A 114 -1.40 33.40 -1.19
N ASP A 115 -2.10 32.62 -2.02
CA ASP A 115 -2.75 31.36 -1.62
C ASP A 115 -1.76 30.18 -1.53
N TYR A 116 -0.50 30.41 -1.92
CA TYR A 116 0.54 29.38 -1.96
C TYR A 116 1.69 29.69 -1.00
N ILE A 117 2.13 28.67 -0.26
CA ILE A 117 3.29 28.73 0.64
C ILE A 117 4.54 28.15 -0.03
N PHE A 118 4.41 26.96 -0.61
CA PHE A 118 5.51 26.20 -1.20
C PHE A 118 5.55 26.31 -2.72
N LEU A 119 6.76 26.24 -3.28
CA LEU A 119 6.98 26.31 -4.73
C LEU A 119 6.38 25.12 -5.45
N ASP A 120 6.44 23.94 -4.86
CA ASP A 120 5.97 22.70 -5.49
C ASP A 120 4.44 22.73 -5.67
N ASP A 121 3.71 23.22 -4.66
CA ASP A 121 2.25 23.42 -4.74
C ASP A 121 1.89 24.41 -5.87
N LEU A 122 2.61 25.53 -5.95
CA LEU A 122 2.40 26.51 -7.00
C LEU A 122 2.78 25.95 -8.38
N TYR A 123 3.84 25.17 -8.46
CA TYR A 123 4.32 24.53 -9.68
C TYR A 123 3.27 23.58 -10.23
N MET A 124 2.74 22.70 -9.38
CA MET A 124 1.70 21.72 -9.70
C MET A 124 0.43 22.42 -10.23
N ASN A 125 -0.08 23.40 -9.48
CA ASN A 125 -1.29 24.11 -9.91
C ASN A 125 -1.05 24.96 -11.16
N THR A 126 0.14 25.53 -11.33
CA THR A 126 0.49 26.27 -12.56
C THR A 126 0.45 25.35 -13.78
N ASP A 127 1.03 24.15 -13.71
CA ASP A 127 0.96 23.15 -14.78
C ASP A 127 -0.49 22.86 -15.16
N TYR A 128 -1.27 22.45 -14.15
CA TYR A 128 -2.66 22.08 -14.30
C TYR A 128 -3.50 23.21 -14.90
N TYR A 129 -3.32 24.45 -14.42
CA TYR A 129 -4.07 25.60 -14.93
C TYR A 129 -3.70 25.96 -16.36
N LEU A 130 -2.40 25.95 -16.69
CA LEU A 130 -1.96 26.22 -18.06
C LEU A 130 -2.44 25.15 -19.03
N TYR A 131 -2.41 23.88 -18.63
CA TYR A 131 -2.98 22.79 -19.41
C TYR A 131 -4.49 22.99 -19.62
N ASN A 132 -5.24 23.34 -18.57
CA ASN A 132 -6.68 23.59 -18.68
C ASN A 132 -7.05 24.78 -19.58
N LEU A 133 -6.24 25.84 -19.56
CA LEU A 133 -6.39 27.00 -20.44
C LEU A 133 -5.95 26.71 -21.88
N THR A 134 -5.20 25.63 -22.11
CA THR A 134 -4.78 25.22 -23.44
C THR A 134 -6.01 24.75 -24.23
N PRO A 135 -6.31 25.35 -25.39
CA PRO A 135 -7.42 24.90 -26.21
C PRO A 135 -7.14 23.51 -26.75
N ARG A 136 -8.20 22.68 -26.81
CA ARG A 136 -8.15 21.39 -27.51
C ARG A 136 -7.66 21.58 -28.94
N GLU A 137 -6.93 20.61 -29.45
CA GLU A 137 -6.40 20.71 -30.81
C GLU A 137 -7.54 20.88 -31.84
N PRO A 138 -7.40 21.77 -32.84
CA PRO A 138 -8.52 22.14 -33.71
C PRO A 138 -9.07 21.00 -34.57
N ASP A 139 -8.28 19.96 -34.82
CA ASP A 139 -8.59 18.80 -35.65
C ASP A 139 -8.82 17.52 -34.83
N PHE A 140 -9.05 17.64 -33.52
CA PHE A 140 -9.25 16.51 -32.60
C PHE A 140 -10.26 15.49 -33.14
N ASP A 141 -11.45 15.94 -33.55
CA ASP A 141 -12.52 15.03 -34.02
C ASP A 141 -12.10 14.22 -35.25
N GLN A 142 -11.31 14.82 -36.15
CA GLN A 142 -10.81 14.13 -37.35
C GLN A 142 -9.71 13.14 -36.96
N LYS A 143 -8.78 13.53 -36.10
CA LYS A 143 -7.74 12.64 -35.59
C LYS A 143 -8.31 11.48 -34.79
N LEU A 144 -9.38 11.70 -34.02
CA LEU A 144 -10.08 10.65 -33.29
C LEU A 144 -10.72 9.66 -34.26
N ALA A 145 -11.34 10.15 -35.33
CA ALA A 145 -11.89 9.28 -36.37
C ALA A 145 -10.80 8.43 -37.05
N ASP A 146 -9.63 9.01 -37.30
CA ASP A 146 -8.48 8.32 -37.88
C ASP A 146 -7.92 7.25 -36.90
N TYR A 147 -7.78 7.59 -35.61
CA TYR A 147 -7.38 6.68 -34.54
C TYR A 147 -8.35 5.49 -34.39
N LEU A 148 -9.65 5.73 -34.39
CA LEU A 148 -10.66 4.66 -34.30
C LEU A 148 -10.63 3.72 -35.52
N ALA A 149 -10.29 4.25 -36.71
CA ALA A 149 -10.12 3.45 -37.91
C ALA A 149 -8.86 2.58 -37.85
N GLU A 150 -7.77 3.11 -37.30
CA GLU A 150 -6.55 2.35 -37.00
C GLU A 150 -6.81 1.26 -35.96
N ALA A 151 -7.43 1.60 -34.83
CA ALA A 151 -7.81 0.66 -33.79
C ALA A 151 -8.71 -0.46 -34.32
N THR A 152 -9.67 -0.14 -35.20
CA THR A 152 -10.50 -1.13 -35.90
C THR A 152 -9.66 -2.11 -36.73
N ALA A 153 -8.64 -1.60 -37.43
CA ALA A 153 -7.75 -2.43 -38.24
C ALA A 153 -6.88 -3.36 -37.37
N ILE A 154 -6.36 -2.86 -36.25
CA ILE A 154 -5.53 -3.62 -35.31
C ILE A 154 -6.38 -4.67 -34.58
N ARG A 155 -7.50 -4.25 -33.98
CA ARG A 155 -8.35 -5.09 -33.11
C ARG A 155 -9.12 -6.15 -33.87
N GLY A 156 -9.45 -5.87 -35.14
CA GLY A 156 -10.14 -6.79 -36.03
C GLY A 156 -11.67 -6.81 -35.91
N PHE A 157 -12.25 -5.92 -35.10
CA PHE A 157 -13.67 -5.59 -35.08
C PHE A 157 -13.86 -4.06 -35.08
N GLN A 158 -15.09 -3.59 -35.33
CA GLN A 158 -15.38 -2.15 -35.37
C GLN A 158 -15.22 -1.50 -34.00
N VAL A 159 -14.19 -0.68 -33.84
CA VAL A 159 -14.00 0.19 -32.68
C VAL A 159 -14.79 1.47 -32.89
N THR A 160 -15.41 1.97 -31.83
CA THR A 160 -16.34 3.11 -31.84
C THR A 160 -16.03 4.05 -30.67
N PRO A 161 -16.53 5.31 -30.69
CA PRO A 161 -16.40 6.21 -29.55
C PRO A 161 -16.88 5.59 -28.23
N ASP A 162 -17.99 4.84 -28.24
CA ASP A 162 -18.49 4.15 -27.05
C ASP A 162 -17.46 3.21 -26.41
N HIS A 163 -16.58 2.56 -27.19
CA HIS A 163 -15.53 1.71 -26.61
C HIS A 163 -14.50 2.55 -25.86
N VAL A 164 -14.11 3.70 -26.42
CA VAL A 164 -13.19 4.65 -25.78
C VAL A 164 -13.82 5.23 -24.52
N GLU A 165 -15.07 5.69 -24.59
CA GLU A 165 -15.77 6.25 -23.43
C GLU A 165 -15.92 5.23 -22.29
N ASN A 166 -16.19 3.95 -22.62
CA ASN A 166 -16.25 2.89 -21.62
C ASN A 166 -14.89 2.61 -20.97
N ALA A 167 -13.81 2.59 -21.76
CA ALA A 167 -12.45 2.44 -21.23
C ALA A 167 -12.08 3.58 -20.28
N LEU A 168 -12.31 4.83 -20.70
CA LEU A 168 -12.05 6.01 -19.87
C LEU A 168 -12.84 5.99 -18.55
N ALA A 169 -14.08 5.51 -18.58
CA ALA A 169 -14.92 5.41 -17.40
C ALA A 169 -14.37 4.46 -16.32
N LEU A 170 -13.57 3.44 -16.69
CA LEU A 170 -12.87 2.56 -15.73
C LEU A 170 -11.92 3.35 -14.83
N TYR A 171 -11.35 4.43 -15.37
CA TYR A 171 -10.38 5.30 -14.70
C TYR A 171 -10.99 6.61 -14.21
N GLY A 172 -12.31 6.76 -14.27
CA GLY A 172 -13.00 7.99 -13.87
C GLY A 172 -12.74 9.20 -14.77
N SER A 173 -12.31 8.98 -16.01
CA SER A 173 -12.03 10.02 -17.00
C SER A 173 -13.11 10.10 -18.08
N GLU A 174 -13.11 11.18 -18.84
CA GLU A 174 -13.95 11.38 -20.02
C GLU A 174 -13.15 11.94 -21.21
N LEU A 175 -13.71 11.83 -22.41
CA LEU A 175 -13.04 12.25 -23.64
C LEU A 175 -12.62 13.74 -23.62
N ASN A 176 -13.30 14.59 -22.85
CA ASN A 176 -13.00 16.03 -22.77
C ASN A 176 -11.75 16.36 -21.93
N ASP A 177 -11.23 15.40 -21.17
CA ASP A 177 -10.03 15.59 -20.34
C ASP A 177 -8.75 15.71 -21.20
N PHE A 178 -8.81 15.22 -22.43
CA PHE A 178 -7.68 15.16 -23.37
C PHE A 178 -7.70 16.32 -24.36
N LYS A 179 -6.57 17.04 -24.48
CA LYS A 179 -6.41 18.13 -25.46
C LYS A 179 -6.02 17.61 -26.83
N THR A 180 -5.34 16.46 -26.90
CA THR A 180 -4.92 15.80 -28.14
C THR A 180 -5.29 14.33 -28.19
N VAL A 181 -5.41 13.78 -29.40
CA VAL A 181 -5.65 12.34 -29.60
C VAL A 181 -4.41 11.52 -29.23
N ASP A 182 -3.21 12.11 -29.31
CA ASP A 182 -1.97 11.46 -28.85
C ASP A 182 -2.02 11.24 -27.33
N GLU A 183 -2.39 12.26 -26.54
CA GLU A 183 -2.60 12.14 -25.08
C GLU A 183 -3.67 11.08 -24.74
N LEU A 184 -4.78 11.07 -25.47
CA LEU A 184 -5.83 10.06 -25.31
C LEU A 184 -5.29 8.65 -25.58
N SER A 185 -4.55 8.48 -26.68
CA SER A 185 -4.00 7.17 -27.05
C SER A 185 -2.96 6.69 -26.05
N ASP A 186 -2.11 7.58 -25.54
CA ASP A 186 -1.11 7.24 -24.53
C ASP A 186 -1.79 6.81 -23.22
N PHE A 187 -2.88 7.47 -22.84
CA PHE A 187 -3.67 7.11 -21.66
C PHE A 187 -4.40 5.77 -21.79
N LEU A 188 -4.97 5.48 -22.96
CA LEU A 188 -5.70 4.22 -23.20
C LEU A 188 -4.76 3.02 -23.36
N GLY A 189 -3.47 3.25 -23.62
CA GLY A 189 -2.48 2.20 -23.74
C GLY A 189 -2.57 1.39 -25.04
N GLU A 190 -1.99 0.19 -25.02
CA GLU A 190 -1.79 -0.63 -26.21
C GLU A 190 -3.08 -1.33 -26.66
N ILE A 191 -3.39 -1.26 -27.96
CA ILE A 191 -4.56 -1.93 -28.54
C ILE A 191 -4.31 -3.44 -28.69
N ILE A 192 -5.25 -4.26 -28.23
CA ILE A 192 -5.20 -5.72 -28.41
C ILE A 192 -5.19 -6.06 -29.91
N HIS A 193 -4.19 -6.82 -30.35
CA HIS A 193 -4.10 -7.25 -31.74
C HIS A 193 -5.17 -8.29 -32.08
N LYS A 194 -5.64 -8.29 -33.32
CA LYS A 194 -6.62 -9.28 -33.84
C LYS A 194 -6.17 -10.73 -33.66
N ASP A 195 -4.87 -10.99 -33.81
CA ASP A 195 -4.28 -12.33 -33.63
C ASP A 195 -3.82 -12.59 -32.18
N LEU A 196 -4.09 -11.66 -31.28
CA LEU A 196 -3.77 -11.70 -29.85
C LEU A 196 -2.26 -11.83 -29.56
N SER A 197 -1.42 -11.49 -30.54
CA SER A 197 0.03 -11.68 -30.44
C SER A 197 0.68 -10.88 -29.31
N ASN A 198 0.05 -9.79 -28.89
CA ASN A 198 0.55 -8.89 -27.85
C ASN A 198 -0.03 -9.18 -26.46
N VAL A 199 -1.05 -10.05 -26.34
CA VAL A 199 -1.66 -10.39 -25.05
C VAL A 199 -0.66 -11.09 -24.13
N GLY A 200 -0.10 -12.23 -24.53
CA GLY A 200 0.86 -12.96 -23.71
C GLY A 200 2.07 -12.13 -23.29
N PRO A 201 2.78 -11.46 -24.23
CA PRO A 201 3.90 -10.58 -23.89
C PRO A 201 3.58 -9.47 -22.89
N TYR A 202 2.38 -8.88 -22.94
CA TYR A 202 1.98 -7.82 -22.02
C TYR A 202 1.84 -8.33 -20.57
N PHE A 203 1.27 -9.52 -20.40
CA PHE A 203 1.11 -10.17 -19.09
C PHE A 203 2.33 -11.01 -18.67
N GLU A 204 3.40 -10.99 -19.46
CA GLU A 204 4.61 -11.80 -19.27
C GLU A 204 4.32 -13.31 -19.10
N MET A 205 3.27 -13.81 -19.74
CA MET A 205 2.85 -15.22 -19.68
C MET A 205 2.42 -15.77 -21.04
N ALA A 206 2.15 -17.08 -21.11
CA ALA A 206 1.64 -17.66 -22.34
C ALA A 206 0.25 -17.09 -22.65
N THR A 207 -0.01 -16.73 -23.91
CA THR A 207 -1.30 -16.19 -24.35
C THR A 207 -2.46 -17.14 -23.97
N GLU A 208 -2.25 -18.44 -24.06
CA GLU A 208 -3.23 -19.45 -23.67
C GLU A 208 -3.62 -19.38 -22.19
N ASP A 209 -2.68 -19.03 -21.30
CA ASP A 209 -2.92 -18.92 -19.87
C ASP A 209 -3.74 -17.66 -19.56
N VAL A 210 -3.44 -16.52 -20.21
CA VAL A 210 -4.27 -15.30 -20.11
C VAL A 210 -5.70 -15.59 -20.60
N LEU A 211 -5.85 -16.28 -21.73
CA LEU A 211 -7.17 -16.63 -22.26
C LEU A 211 -7.95 -17.57 -21.34
N GLN A 212 -7.25 -18.45 -20.61
CA GLN A 212 -7.87 -19.29 -19.59
C GLN A 212 -8.35 -18.45 -18.40
N LEU A 213 -7.55 -17.50 -17.91
CA LEU A 213 -7.95 -16.58 -16.85
C LEU A 213 -9.19 -15.75 -17.22
N ILE A 214 -9.24 -15.22 -18.44
CA ILE A 214 -10.42 -14.52 -18.96
C ILE A 214 -11.65 -15.44 -18.90
N SER A 215 -11.53 -16.67 -19.41
CA SER A 215 -12.64 -17.62 -19.43
C SER A 215 -13.10 -18.04 -18.03
N ASP A 216 -12.16 -18.26 -17.11
CA ASP A 216 -12.46 -18.71 -15.74
C ASP A 216 -13.19 -17.62 -14.93
N ASN A 217 -12.93 -16.35 -15.25
CA ASN A 217 -13.58 -15.20 -14.64
C ASN A 217 -14.85 -14.73 -15.38
N GLY A 218 -15.29 -15.49 -16.40
CA GLY A 218 -16.51 -15.18 -17.15
C GLY A 218 -16.40 -13.91 -18.01
N LEU A 219 -15.18 -13.48 -18.31
CA LEU A 219 -14.88 -12.36 -19.19
C LEU A 219 -14.87 -12.82 -20.65
N ASP A 220 -14.95 -11.86 -21.56
CA ASP A 220 -14.81 -12.10 -23.01
C ASP A 220 -13.74 -11.17 -23.56
N ILE A 221 -12.70 -11.74 -24.19
CA ILE A 221 -11.63 -10.96 -24.82
C ILE A 221 -12.17 -9.94 -25.83
N HIS A 222 -13.32 -10.22 -26.45
CA HIS A 222 -13.97 -9.31 -27.40
C HIS A 222 -14.68 -8.11 -26.77
N SER A 223 -14.78 -8.06 -25.44
CA SER A 223 -15.26 -6.89 -24.70
C SER A 223 -14.20 -5.78 -24.57
N TYR A 224 -12.92 -6.12 -24.80
CA TYR A 224 -11.80 -5.21 -24.59
C TYR A 224 -11.21 -4.73 -25.92
N VAL A 225 -10.84 -3.46 -25.97
CA VAL A 225 -10.05 -2.87 -27.06
C VAL A 225 -8.59 -2.71 -26.64
N PHE A 226 -8.34 -2.25 -25.42
CA PHE A 226 -7.01 -1.96 -24.89
C PHE A 226 -6.53 -3.04 -23.92
N LEU A 227 -5.21 -3.26 -23.86
CA LEU A 227 -4.59 -4.22 -22.95
C LEU A 227 -4.69 -3.75 -21.50
N ASP A 228 -4.59 -2.45 -21.25
CA ASP A 228 -4.67 -1.86 -19.91
C ASP A 228 -6.06 -2.07 -19.28
N ASP A 229 -7.14 -1.99 -20.07
CA ASP A 229 -8.49 -2.32 -19.62
C ASP A 229 -8.61 -3.79 -19.20
N LEU A 230 -8.05 -4.69 -20.03
CA LEU A 230 -8.03 -6.13 -19.75
C LEU A 230 -7.19 -6.42 -18.51
N PHE A 231 -6.07 -5.72 -18.35
CA PHE A 231 -5.21 -5.80 -17.19
C PHE A 231 -5.96 -5.38 -15.94
N ASN A 232 -6.69 -4.27 -15.97
CA ASN A 232 -7.45 -3.80 -14.80
C ASN A 232 -8.42 -4.87 -14.27
N ASP A 233 -9.11 -5.59 -15.16
CA ASP A 233 -10.01 -6.68 -14.78
C ASP A 233 -9.29 -7.97 -14.34
N LEU A 234 -8.05 -8.20 -14.78
CA LEU A 234 -7.27 -9.40 -14.45
C LEU A 234 -6.24 -9.20 -13.34
N ASP A 235 -5.89 -7.96 -12.99
CA ASP A 235 -4.82 -7.63 -12.05
C ASP A 235 -5.05 -8.29 -10.69
N GLY A 236 -6.31 -8.32 -10.22
CA GLY A 236 -6.67 -8.99 -8.98
C GLY A 236 -6.61 -10.53 -8.99
N GLU A 237 -6.46 -11.13 -10.17
CA GLU A 237 -6.45 -12.58 -10.41
C GLU A 237 -5.05 -13.13 -10.71
N ILE A 238 -4.13 -12.26 -11.15
CA ILE A 238 -2.72 -12.61 -11.38
C ILE A 238 -1.97 -12.47 -10.05
N ILE A 239 -1.09 -13.43 -9.74
CA ILE A 239 -0.17 -13.34 -8.61
C ILE A 239 1.16 -12.90 -9.19
N TRP A 240 1.55 -11.64 -8.96
CA TRP A 240 2.81 -11.12 -9.44
C TRP A 240 3.96 -11.59 -8.56
N GLU A 241 5.15 -11.80 -9.14
CA GLU A 241 6.36 -12.16 -8.37
C GLU A 241 6.72 -11.06 -7.35
N GLU A 242 6.33 -9.81 -7.62
CA GLU A 242 6.47 -8.67 -6.70
C GLU A 242 5.41 -8.63 -5.59
N ASP A 243 4.27 -9.31 -5.76
CA ASP A 243 3.29 -9.54 -4.67
C ASP A 243 3.75 -10.65 -3.72
N PHE A 244 4.79 -11.40 -4.12
CA PHE A 244 5.53 -12.25 -3.21
C PHE A 244 6.27 -11.30 -2.27
N PHE A 245 5.72 -11.12 -1.07
CA PHE A 245 6.29 -10.35 0.04
C PHE A 245 7.82 -10.36 0.00
N ASP A 246 8.46 -9.21 0.26
CA ASP A 246 9.91 -9.20 0.49
C ASP A 246 10.21 -10.05 1.74
N LEU A 247 10.45 -11.34 1.52
CA LEU A 247 10.68 -12.31 2.58
C LEU A 247 12.11 -12.20 3.14
N SER A 248 12.95 -11.32 2.58
CA SER A 248 14.34 -11.16 3.01
C SER A 248 14.45 -10.76 4.48
N PHE A 249 13.50 -9.97 4.98
CA PHE A 249 13.39 -9.64 6.40
C PHE A 249 13.31 -10.90 7.29
N PHE A 250 12.45 -11.86 6.93
CA PHE A 250 12.29 -13.09 7.72
C PHE A 250 13.52 -13.99 7.69
N MET A 251 14.20 -13.98 6.55
CA MET A 251 15.42 -14.75 6.38
C MET A 251 16.55 -14.19 7.24
N GLU A 252 16.66 -12.87 7.35
CA GLU A 252 17.67 -12.21 8.18
C GLU A 252 17.34 -12.29 9.68
N GLU A 253 16.09 -12.04 10.06
CA GLU A 253 15.71 -11.89 11.46
C GLU A 253 15.46 -13.23 12.16
N PHE A 254 14.86 -14.21 11.47
CA PHE A 254 14.48 -15.50 12.07
C PHE A 254 15.37 -16.67 11.63
N ASP A 255 16.44 -16.39 10.87
CA ASP A 255 17.33 -17.38 10.26
C ASP A 255 16.59 -18.37 9.34
N LEU A 256 15.51 -17.90 8.68
CA LEU A 256 14.74 -18.72 7.75
C LEU A 256 15.41 -18.82 6.38
N THR A 257 15.33 -20.00 5.77
CA THR A 257 15.72 -20.20 4.37
C THR A 257 14.53 -20.04 3.42
N GLU A 258 14.82 -19.72 2.16
CA GLU A 258 13.81 -19.64 1.09
C GLU A 258 13.02 -20.97 0.97
N ASP A 259 13.72 -22.11 1.05
CA ASP A 259 13.11 -23.44 1.02
C ASP A 259 12.14 -23.68 2.20
N GLU A 260 12.39 -23.07 3.36
CA GLU A 260 11.52 -23.15 4.55
C GLU A 260 10.26 -22.31 4.40
N LEU A 261 10.42 -21.10 3.88
CA LEU A 261 9.31 -20.21 3.55
C LEU A 261 8.36 -20.87 2.53
N LEU A 262 8.91 -21.51 1.49
CA LEU A 262 8.12 -22.23 0.49
C LEU A 262 7.35 -23.42 1.11
N ARG A 263 7.98 -24.18 2.02
CA ARG A 263 7.30 -25.29 2.71
C ARG A 263 6.18 -24.80 3.62
N LEU A 264 6.40 -23.69 4.35
CA LEU A 264 5.38 -23.07 5.19
C LEU A 264 4.19 -22.59 4.35
N GLU A 265 4.45 -21.96 3.21
CA GLU A 265 3.41 -21.50 2.29
C GLU A 265 2.58 -22.67 1.73
N GLU A 266 3.28 -23.72 1.26
CA GLU A 266 2.64 -24.91 0.73
C GLU A 266 1.76 -25.60 1.78
N HIS A 267 2.24 -25.68 3.02
CA HIS A 267 1.45 -26.22 4.13
C HIS A 267 0.20 -25.40 4.38
N ILE A 268 0.30 -24.08 4.54
CA ILE A 268 -0.87 -23.22 4.82
C ILE A 268 -1.90 -23.32 3.71
N ARG A 269 -1.46 -23.37 2.45
CA ARG A 269 -2.34 -23.56 1.29
C ARG A 269 -3.06 -24.90 1.29
N SER A 270 -2.44 -25.93 1.85
CA SER A 270 -3.01 -27.27 1.94
C SER A 270 -4.11 -27.40 3.01
N ILE A 271 -4.22 -26.43 3.94
CA ILE A 271 -5.18 -26.47 5.04
C ILE A 271 -6.61 -26.26 4.50
N PRO A 272 -7.53 -27.23 4.71
CA PRO A 272 -8.92 -27.08 4.32
C PRO A 272 -9.58 -25.90 5.03
N ASP A 273 -10.38 -25.13 4.29
CA ASP A 273 -11.18 -24.01 4.82
C ASP A 273 -10.36 -22.90 5.52
N ILE A 274 -9.05 -22.84 5.27
CA ILE A 274 -8.17 -21.79 5.83
C ILE A 274 -8.68 -20.39 5.45
N THR A 275 -9.26 -20.24 4.26
CA THR A 275 -9.82 -18.98 3.75
C THR A 275 -11.32 -18.77 4.04
N SER A 276 -11.92 -19.59 4.91
CA SER A 276 -13.34 -19.47 5.25
C SER A 276 -13.60 -18.27 6.15
N ASP A 277 -14.82 -17.73 6.10
CA ASP A 277 -15.24 -16.62 6.97
C ASP A 277 -15.12 -16.97 8.46
N GLU A 278 -15.28 -18.26 8.81
CA GLU A 278 -15.10 -18.76 10.17
C GLU A 278 -13.64 -18.68 10.61
N THR A 279 -12.69 -19.14 9.77
CA THR A 279 -11.26 -19.04 10.07
C THR A 279 -10.80 -17.58 10.15
N ILE A 280 -11.26 -16.72 9.24
CA ILE A 280 -10.96 -15.29 9.26
C ILE A 280 -11.48 -14.64 10.54
N ALA A 281 -12.71 -14.96 10.96
CA ALA A 281 -13.26 -14.45 12.22
C ALA A 281 -12.46 -14.90 13.45
N ARG A 282 -11.92 -16.13 13.44
CA ARG A 282 -11.01 -16.60 14.51
C ARG A 282 -9.72 -15.80 14.54
N MET A 283 -9.11 -15.53 13.38
CA MET A 283 -7.90 -14.70 13.29
C MET A 283 -8.15 -13.27 13.76
N LEU A 284 -9.28 -12.65 13.39
CA LEU A 284 -9.67 -11.32 13.87
C LEU A 284 -9.89 -11.29 15.39
N ASN A 285 -10.51 -12.32 15.96
CA ASN A 285 -10.66 -12.39 17.41
C ASN A 285 -9.31 -12.54 18.13
N LEU A 286 -8.38 -13.30 17.53
CA LEU A 286 -7.03 -13.47 18.04
C LEU A 286 -6.25 -12.15 18.01
N ALA A 287 -6.40 -11.36 16.94
CA ALA A 287 -5.86 -10.02 16.81
C ALA A 287 -6.36 -9.07 17.92
N GLU A 288 -7.68 -9.04 18.16
CA GLU A 288 -8.27 -8.23 19.25
C GLU A 288 -7.68 -8.58 20.62
N ARG A 289 -7.44 -9.87 20.87
CA ARG A 289 -6.86 -10.34 22.13
C ARG A 289 -5.39 -9.96 22.28
N MET A 290 -4.64 -9.94 21.18
CA MET A 290 -3.25 -9.45 21.15
C MET A 290 -3.17 -7.95 21.44
N MET A 291 -4.00 -7.14 20.77
CA MET A 291 -4.07 -5.68 20.99
C MET A 291 -4.57 -5.29 22.40
N ALA A 292 -5.20 -6.21 23.13
CA ALA A 292 -5.70 -5.97 24.48
C ALA A 292 -4.62 -6.09 25.57
N PHE A 293 -3.38 -6.47 25.23
CA PHE A 293 -2.26 -6.42 26.16
C PHE A 293 -1.92 -4.97 26.50
N SER A 294 -1.64 -4.69 27.78
CA SER A 294 -1.12 -3.41 28.24
C SER A 294 0.40 -3.36 28.08
N ASP A 295 0.96 -2.19 27.79
CA ASP A 295 2.41 -1.96 27.69
C ASP A 295 3.20 -2.63 28.83
N PHE A 296 4.22 -3.42 28.45
CA PHE A 296 5.19 -4.05 29.32
C PHE A 296 6.55 -4.10 28.61
N GLU A 297 7.63 -3.77 29.32
CA GLU A 297 8.97 -3.77 28.74
C GLU A 297 9.62 -5.16 28.80
N LYS A 298 9.15 -6.03 29.70
CA LYS A 298 9.72 -7.37 29.93
C LYS A 298 8.67 -8.41 30.23
N ALA A 299 8.87 -9.64 29.76
CA ALA A 299 8.02 -10.79 30.08
C ALA A 299 7.82 -11.02 31.60
N THR A 300 8.76 -10.58 32.45
CA THR A 300 8.65 -10.66 33.92
C THR A 300 7.60 -9.73 34.53
N GLU A 301 7.10 -8.76 33.76
CA GLU A 301 6.07 -7.80 34.16
C GLU A 301 4.66 -8.33 33.90
N LEU A 302 4.54 -9.44 33.15
CA LEU A 302 3.29 -10.11 32.89
C LEU A 302 2.70 -10.71 34.17
N THR A 303 1.44 -10.40 34.41
CA THR A 303 0.66 -11.09 35.45
C THR A 303 0.42 -12.55 35.06
N PRO A 304 0.18 -13.45 36.03
CA PRO A 304 -0.19 -14.84 35.73
C PRO A 304 -1.40 -14.98 34.79
N GLY A 305 -2.33 -14.01 34.84
CA GLY A 305 -3.45 -13.93 33.90
C GLY A 305 -3.00 -13.62 32.47
N GLN A 306 -2.10 -12.65 32.29
CA GLN A 306 -1.55 -12.30 30.97
C GLN A 306 -0.69 -13.42 30.38
N VAL A 307 0.12 -14.11 31.19
CA VAL A 307 0.87 -15.30 30.73
C VAL A 307 -0.09 -16.41 30.26
N THR A 308 -1.19 -16.62 30.98
CA THR A 308 -2.21 -17.59 30.58
C THR A 308 -2.88 -17.19 29.28
N GLU A 309 -3.16 -15.91 29.08
CA GLU A 309 -3.76 -15.39 27.86
C GLU A 309 -2.81 -15.55 26.66
N LEU A 310 -1.53 -15.21 26.83
CA LEU A 310 -0.53 -15.34 25.77
C LEU A 310 -0.34 -16.80 25.34
N LEU A 311 -0.31 -17.73 26.31
CA LEU A 311 -0.32 -19.17 26.03
C LEU A 311 -1.57 -19.61 25.26
N SER A 312 -2.73 -19.03 25.56
CA SER A 312 -3.99 -19.32 24.87
C SER A 312 -3.94 -18.85 23.41
N ILE A 313 -3.45 -17.62 23.19
CA ILE A 313 -3.23 -17.05 21.85
C ILE A 313 -2.29 -17.95 21.05
N PHE A 314 -1.16 -18.33 21.62
CA PHE A 314 -0.16 -19.14 20.93
C PHE A 314 -0.68 -20.53 20.55
N HIS A 315 -1.42 -21.21 21.45
CA HIS A 315 -2.04 -22.49 21.09
C HIS A 315 -3.08 -22.34 20.00
N GLU A 316 -3.87 -21.27 20.02
CA GLU A 316 -4.87 -21.05 18.98
C GLU A 316 -4.24 -20.76 17.61
N LEU A 317 -3.10 -20.05 17.57
CA LEU A 317 -2.31 -19.89 16.34
C LEU A 317 -1.84 -21.25 15.80
N ILE A 318 -1.22 -22.08 16.64
CA ILE A 318 -0.78 -23.43 16.26
C ILE A 318 -1.96 -24.24 15.72
N ASP A 319 -3.12 -24.15 16.36
CA ASP A 319 -4.32 -24.89 15.97
C ASP A 319 -4.91 -24.40 14.63
N ILE A 320 -4.96 -23.08 14.39
CA ILE A 320 -5.43 -22.49 13.12
C ILE A 320 -4.57 -22.97 11.96
N PHE A 321 -3.26 -22.92 12.13
CA PHE A 321 -2.30 -23.26 11.08
C PHE A 321 -1.91 -24.74 11.07
N GLN A 322 -2.53 -25.58 11.91
CA GLN A 322 -2.27 -27.02 11.96
C GLN A 322 -0.78 -27.36 12.10
N PHE A 323 -0.11 -26.66 13.00
CA PHE A 323 1.30 -26.89 13.29
C PHE A 323 1.50 -27.83 14.47
N HIS A 324 2.69 -28.41 14.53
CA HIS A 324 3.29 -29.00 15.71
C HIS A 324 4.63 -28.30 15.94
N VAL A 325 4.80 -27.64 17.09
CA VAL A 325 5.98 -26.82 17.37
C VAL A 325 6.77 -27.41 18.53
N GLU A 326 8.07 -27.58 18.31
CA GLU A 326 9.02 -28.07 19.32
C GLU A 326 10.06 -27.00 19.65
N PHE A 327 10.15 -26.65 20.93
CA PHE A 327 11.06 -25.62 21.41
C PHE A 327 12.35 -26.20 21.97
N VAL A 328 13.46 -25.56 21.64
CA VAL A 328 14.80 -25.94 22.06
C VAL A 328 15.56 -24.69 22.49
N LEU A 329 16.23 -24.74 23.63
CA LEU A 329 17.22 -23.73 24.02
C LEU A 329 18.55 -24.05 23.35
N VAL A 330 19.09 -23.09 22.61
CA VAL A 330 20.41 -23.16 22.01
C VAL A 330 21.40 -22.47 22.95
N THR A 331 22.36 -23.24 23.45
CA THR A 331 23.39 -22.76 24.38
C THR A 331 24.79 -23.13 23.89
N ASP A 332 25.84 -22.54 24.48
CA ASP A 332 27.23 -22.94 24.25
C ASP A 332 27.50 -24.43 24.54
N GLU A 333 26.68 -25.06 25.38
CA GLU A 333 26.81 -26.48 25.79
C GLU A 333 25.97 -27.44 24.91
N GLY A 334 25.15 -26.91 23.99
CA GLY A 334 24.30 -27.66 23.07
C GLY A 334 22.82 -27.28 23.14
N GLU A 335 21.99 -28.14 22.55
CA GLU A 335 20.53 -27.99 22.45
C GLU A 335 19.79 -28.72 23.58
N GLU A 336 18.91 -28.00 24.31
CA GLU A 336 18.06 -28.57 25.36
C GLU A 336 16.56 -28.36 25.06
N PRO A 337 15.74 -29.43 24.95
CA PRO A 337 14.30 -29.28 24.75
C PRO A 337 13.63 -28.56 25.91
N ILE A 338 12.76 -27.60 25.60
CA ILE A 338 12.01 -26.83 26.58
C ILE A 338 10.51 -26.87 26.28
N THR A 339 9.67 -26.83 27.32
CA THR A 339 8.22 -26.66 27.13
C THR A 339 7.87 -25.19 27.07
N LEU A 340 6.84 -24.83 26.30
CA LEU A 340 6.33 -23.45 26.24
C LEU A 340 5.99 -22.89 27.63
N GLN A 341 5.41 -23.72 28.51
CA GLN A 341 5.11 -23.32 29.89
C GLN A 341 6.37 -23.03 30.72
N THR A 342 7.43 -23.82 30.50
CA THR A 342 8.74 -23.57 31.14
C THR A 342 9.37 -22.30 30.59
N LEU A 343 9.31 -22.07 29.28
CA LEU A 343 9.83 -20.87 28.62
C LEU A 343 9.26 -19.59 29.23
N PHE A 344 7.93 -19.49 29.37
CA PHE A 344 7.29 -18.32 30.00
C PHE A 344 7.51 -18.19 31.51
N SER A 345 8.05 -19.24 32.14
CA SER A 345 8.44 -19.19 33.56
C SER A 345 9.91 -18.78 33.75
N LEU A 346 10.66 -18.62 32.66
CA LEU A 346 12.05 -18.15 32.71
C LEU A 346 12.06 -16.65 33.02
N THR A 347 12.81 -16.27 34.05
CA THR A 347 12.95 -14.87 34.45
C THR A 347 13.95 -14.10 33.59
N LYS A 348 14.76 -14.81 32.78
CA LYS A 348 15.70 -14.23 31.82
C LYS A 348 16.22 -15.28 30.84
N LEU A 349 16.39 -14.89 29.57
CA LEU A 349 17.20 -15.60 28.56
C LEU A 349 18.54 -14.84 28.47
N GLU A 350 19.51 -15.14 29.34
CA GLU A 350 20.87 -14.55 29.21
C GLU A 350 21.73 -15.47 28.35
N ASN A 351 22.15 -14.99 27.17
CA ASN A 351 23.04 -15.69 26.24
C ASN A 351 22.51 -17.05 25.74
N THR A 352 21.20 -17.13 25.47
CA THR A 352 20.55 -18.34 24.97
C THR A 352 19.49 -17.96 23.95
N ASP A 353 19.57 -18.54 22.75
CA ASP A 353 18.56 -18.37 21.73
C ASP A 353 17.48 -19.44 21.88
N LEU A 354 16.25 -19.07 21.57
CA LEU A 354 15.14 -20.01 21.49
C LEU A 354 14.99 -20.46 20.04
N LYS A 355 15.16 -21.75 19.80
CA LYS A 355 14.86 -22.36 18.52
C LYS A 355 13.45 -22.98 18.55
N ALA A 356 12.61 -22.63 17.58
CA ALA A 356 11.30 -23.23 17.37
C ALA A 356 11.31 -24.07 16.09
N ASN A 357 11.19 -25.38 16.20
CA ASN A 357 11.05 -26.28 15.06
C ASN A 357 9.57 -26.47 14.76
N ILE A 358 9.16 -26.17 13.53
CA ILE A 358 7.77 -26.23 13.07
C ILE A 358 7.60 -27.44 12.15
N TYR A 359 6.60 -28.25 12.47
CA TYR A 359 6.18 -29.40 11.69
C TYR A 359 4.68 -29.27 11.36
N ASN A 360 4.22 -29.98 10.33
CA ASN A 360 2.78 -30.22 10.15
C ASN A 360 2.28 -31.31 11.14
N LEU A 361 0.96 -31.52 11.19
CA LEU A 361 0.37 -32.57 12.05
C LEU A 361 0.73 -34.01 11.64
N GLN A 362 1.30 -34.20 10.45
CA GLN A 362 1.78 -35.49 9.96
C GLN A 362 3.23 -35.77 10.39
N GLY A 363 3.93 -34.76 10.91
CA GLY A 363 5.31 -34.84 11.38
C GLY A 363 6.35 -34.47 10.31
N ASP A 364 5.94 -33.89 9.18
CA ASP A 364 6.87 -33.36 8.18
C ASP A 364 7.41 -32.01 8.65
N PHE A 365 8.72 -31.81 8.50
CA PHE A 365 9.40 -30.57 8.85
C PHE A 365 9.03 -29.46 7.87
N LEU A 366 8.67 -28.29 8.41
CA LEU A 366 8.33 -27.10 7.63
C LEU A 366 9.47 -26.09 7.70
N ALA A 367 9.83 -25.64 8.90
CA ALA A 367 10.85 -24.63 9.15
C ALA A 367 11.42 -24.72 10.57
N ASP A 368 12.59 -24.14 10.80
CA ASP A 368 13.05 -23.74 12.11
C ASP A 368 13.28 -22.24 12.21
N LEU A 369 13.02 -21.68 13.39
CA LEU A 369 13.12 -20.24 13.66
C LEU A 369 14.06 -20.03 14.84
N ILE A 370 14.94 -19.05 14.75
CA ILE A 370 15.74 -18.57 15.88
C ILE A 370 15.11 -17.29 16.43
N ILE A 371 14.78 -17.31 17.72
CA ILE A 371 14.21 -16.16 18.44
C ILE A 371 15.22 -15.79 19.54
N SER A 372 15.85 -14.63 19.39
CA SER A 372 16.76 -14.12 20.42
C SER A 372 15.97 -13.57 21.62
N GLY A 373 16.58 -13.58 22.81
CA GLY A 373 15.93 -13.15 24.05
C GLY A 373 15.59 -11.66 24.13
N GLU A 374 15.97 -10.86 23.13
CA GLU A 374 15.73 -9.42 23.01
C GLU A 374 14.43 -9.09 22.26
N ILE A 375 13.74 -10.11 21.70
CA ILE A 375 12.65 -9.97 20.71
C ILE A 375 11.23 -9.90 21.32
N VAL A 376 11.05 -10.19 22.61
CA VAL A 376 9.70 -10.35 23.21
C VAL A 376 9.34 -9.20 24.16
N ASP A 377 8.73 -8.14 23.61
CA ASP A 377 8.12 -7.02 24.36
C ASP A 377 6.61 -6.87 24.07
N ALA A 378 5.96 -5.89 24.71
CA ALA A 378 4.52 -5.65 24.52
C ALA A 378 4.17 -5.12 23.14
N ASP A 379 5.03 -4.27 22.58
CA ASP A 379 4.84 -3.64 21.28
C ASP A 379 4.81 -4.74 20.20
N THR A 380 5.67 -5.74 20.32
CA THR A 380 5.67 -6.97 19.51
C THR A 380 4.30 -7.62 19.43
N ILE A 381 3.62 -7.80 20.57
CA ILE A 381 2.31 -8.47 20.65
C ILE A 381 1.20 -7.56 20.10
N ILE A 382 1.20 -6.28 20.48
CA ILE A 382 0.16 -5.32 20.11
C ILE A 382 0.18 -5.08 18.60
N ASP A 383 1.36 -4.86 18.03
CA ASP A 383 1.52 -4.60 16.60
C ASP A 383 1.25 -5.83 15.75
N THR A 384 1.55 -7.03 16.27
CA THR A 384 1.13 -8.28 15.62
C THR A 384 -0.40 -8.33 15.52
N GLY A 385 -1.10 -7.93 16.58
CA GLY A 385 -2.56 -7.78 16.56
C GLY A 385 -3.04 -6.73 15.55
N ASN A 386 -2.38 -5.57 15.48
CA ASN A 386 -2.71 -4.51 14.52
C ASN A 386 -2.52 -4.98 13.06
N ALA A 387 -1.43 -5.69 12.75
CA ALA A 387 -1.15 -6.23 11.43
C ALA A 387 -2.21 -7.24 10.99
N ILE A 388 -2.61 -8.15 11.89
CA ILE A 388 -3.70 -9.09 11.61
C ILE A 388 -5.01 -8.35 11.36
N GLN A 389 -5.34 -7.33 12.16
CA GLN A 389 -6.56 -6.56 11.98
C GLN A 389 -6.59 -5.81 10.64
N LYS A 390 -5.47 -5.22 10.22
CA LYS A 390 -5.32 -4.52 8.95
C LYS A 390 -5.52 -5.45 7.75
N GLU A 391 -4.84 -6.59 7.74
CA GLU A 391 -4.86 -7.53 6.61
C GLU A 391 -6.15 -8.37 6.57
N ALA A 392 -6.70 -8.77 7.72
CA ALA A 392 -7.99 -9.45 7.75
C ALA A 392 -9.16 -8.47 7.52
N GLY A 393 -9.04 -7.20 7.94
CA GLY A 393 -10.05 -6.15 7.72
C GLY A 393 -10.19 -5.71 6.26
N THR A 394 -9.09 -5.65 5.51
CA THR A 394 -9.11 -5.37 4.06
C THR A 394 -9.76 -6.51 3.25
N SER A 395 -9.78 -7.74 3.77
CA SER A 395 -10.47 -8.89 3.16
C SER A 395 -12.01 -8.86 3.31
N GLY A 396 -12.52 -8.13 4.31
CA GLY A 396 -13.96 -8.01 4.58
C GLY A 396 -14.64 -6.77 3.99
N ASN A 397 -13.89 -5.70 3.69
CA ASN A 397 -14.46 -4.37 3.41
C ASN A 397 -14.40 -3.88 1.94
N ARG A 398 -13.94 -4.71 0.99
CA ARG A 398 -14.00 -4.32 -0.44
C ARG A 398 -15.41 -4.38 -1.06
N GLY A 399 -16.43 -4.69 -0.26
CA GLY A 399 -17.84 -4.72 -0.70
C GLY A 399 -18.62 -3.41 -0.52
N ASP A 400 -18.17 -2.46 0.33
CA ASP A 400 -19.05 -1.36 0.79
C ASP A 400 -18.51 0.07 0.60
N PHE A 401 -17.30 0.27 0.04
CA PHE A 401 -16.73 1.61 -0.14
C PHE A 401 -17.00 2.30 -1.50
N LEU A 402 -17.78 1.70 -2.40
CA LEU A 402 -18.11 2.31 -3.70
C LEU A 402 -19.50 2.95 -3.80
N CYS A 403 -20.25 3.13 -2.71
CA CYS A 403 -21.63 3.62 -2.80
C CYS A 403 -22.12 4.53 -1.66
N GLU A 404 -21.30 5.44 -1.11
CA GLU A 404 -21.83 6.55 -0.28
C GLU A 404 -21.16 7.90 -0.59
N GLY A 405 -21.12 8.28 -1.86
CA GLY A 405 -20.68 9.62 -2.30
C GLY A 405 -21.68 10.43 -3.11
N ILE A 406 -22.79 9.83 -3.60
CA ILE A 406 -23.72 10.52 -4.50
C ILE A 406 -25.17 10.16 -4.19
N SER A 407 -25.72 10.74 -3.13
CA SER A 407 -27.16 10.98 -3.03
C SER A 407 -27.46 11.94 -1.88
N LYS A 408 -27.46 13.24 -2.18
CA LYS A 408 -28.42 14.23 -1.65
C LYS A 408 -28.22 15.58 -2.32
N ASN A 409 -28.68 15.69 -3.56
CA ASN A 409 -29.27 16.95 -4.01
C ASN A 409 -30.28 16.74 -5.15
N SER A 410 -31.50 16.34 -4.77
CA SER A 410 -32.69 16.66 -5.56
C SER A 410 -33.90 16.70 -4.63
N GLY A 411 -34.49 17.89 -4.47
CA GLY A 411 -35.81 18.03 -3.85
C GLY A 411 -36.01 19.28 -2.99
N SER A 412 -35.97 20.47 -3.60
CA SER A 412 -37.08 21.46 -3.60
C SER A 412 -36.61 22.82 -4.09
#